data_AF-A0A7C1CE35-F1
#
_entry.id   AF-A0A7C1CE35-F1
#
_cell.length_a   1.000
_cell.length_b   1.000
_cell.length_c   1.000
_cell.angle_alpha   90.00
_cell.angle_beta   90.00
_cell.angle_gamma   90.00
#
_symmetry.space_group_name_H-M   'P 1'
#
loop_
_entity.id
_entity.type
_entity.pdbx_description
1 polymer ?
#
loop_
_entity_poly.entity_id
_entity_poly.type
_entity_poly.pdbx_seq_one_letter_code
_entity_poly.pdbx_strand_id
1 'polypeptide(L)' 'MVRCPYCGFQGNFKVLKTWRFLFYSVERLECPNCGGIFNRYHGTTPRGKDVEFTIKVKPRSPKTSGRQH' A
#
# COMPACT_ATOMS: atom_id res chain seq x y z
N MET A 1 -13.22 6.81 1.18
CA MET A 1 -12.69 6.08 2.35
C MET A 1 -11.92 4.87 1.83
N VAL A 2 -10.68 4.67 2.27
CA VAL A 2 -9.83 3.60 1.75
C VAL A 2 -10.35 2.25 2.26
N ARG A 3 -10.36 1.23 1.40
CA ARG A 3 -10.73 -0.14 1.76
C ARG A 3 -9.50 -1.03 1.75
N CYS A 4 -9.33 -1.84 2.79
CA CYS A 4 -8.28 -2.85 2.83
C CYS A 4 -8.47 -3.83 1.67
N PRO A 5 -7.50 -3.98 0.75
CA PRO A 5 -7.63 -4.89 -0.37
C PRO A 5 -7.54 -6.38 0.03
N TYR A 6 -7.18 -6.67 1.28
CA TYR A 6 -7.07 -8.04 1.82
C TYR A 6 -8.35 -8.50 2.50
N CYS A 7 -8.85 -7.75 3.49
CA CYS A 7 -9.98 -8.17 4.32
C CYS A 7 -11.23 -7.29 4.15
N GLY A 8 -11.16 -6.24 3.33
CA GLY A 8 -12.31 -5.36 3.07
C GLY A 8 -12.64 -4.35 4.18
N PHE A 9 -11.88 -4.30 5.28
CA PHE A 9 -12.02 -3.30 6.35
C PHE A 9 -11.99 -1.87 5.80
N GLN A 10 -12.84 -1.01 6.33
CA GLN A 10 -12.88 0.43 6.04
C GLN A 10 -12.66 1.17 7.34
N GLY A 11 -11.69 2.08 7.39
CA GLY A 11 -11.33 2.77 8.62
C GLY A 11 -10.04 3.54 8.48
N ASN A 12 -9.48 3.91 9.63
CA ASN A 12 -8.15 4.50 9.70
C ASN A 12 -7.10 3.40 9.59
N PHE A 13 -6.18 3.58 8.66
CA PHE A 13 -5.03 2.70 8.49
C PHE A 13 -3.80 3.34 9.11
N LYS A 14 -2.88 2.50 9.59
CA LYS A 14 -1.61 2.99 10.10
C LYS A 14 -0.69 3.31 8.92
N VAL A 15 -0.24 4.57 8.82
CA VAL A 15 0.74 4.98 7.81
C VAL A 15 2.12 4.52 8.24
N LEU A 16 2.76 3.66 7.44
CA LEU A 16 4.10 3.16 7.68
C LEU A 16 5.18 4.00 6.99
N LYS A 17 4.88 4.51 5.79
CA LYS A 17 5.81 5.33 5.00
C LYS A 17 5.02 6.12 3.96
N THR A 18 5.49 7.32 3.64
CA THR A 18 4.99 8.13 2.52
C THR A 18 6.12 8.46 1.54
N TRP A 19 5.80 8.57 0.25
CA TRP A 19 6.72 9.06 -0.78
C TRP A 19 5.96 9.62 -1.98
N ARG A 20 6.67 10.32 -2.87
CA ARG A 20 6.14 10.79 -4.16
C ARG A 20 6.56 9.84 -5.27
N PHE A 21 5.65 9.57 -6.21
CA PHE A 21 5.94 8.84 -7.44
C PHE A 21 5.22 9.52 -8.60
N LEU A 22 5.95 10.22 -9.46
CA LEU A 22 5.39 11.10 -10.49
C LEU A 22 4.40 12.10 -9.84
N PHE A 23 3.17 12.17 -10.35
CA PHE A 23 2.11 13.02 -9.81
C PHE A 23 1.36 12.40 -8.61
N TYR A 24 1.73 11.18 -8.19
CA TYR A 24 1.10 10.51 -7.05
C TYR A 24 1.82 10.81 -5.74
N SER A 25 1.03 11.08 -4.71
CA SER A 25 1.38 10.82 -3.31
C SER A 25 1.08 9.35 -3.01
N VAL A 26 2.07 8.64 -2.48
CA VAL A 26 1.96 7.22 -2.15
C VAL A 26 2.10 7.05 -0.65
N GLU A 27 1.15 6.34 -0.04
CA GLU A 27 1.16 5.98 1.37
C GLU A 27 1.22 4.46 1.48
N ARG A 28 2.23 3.92 2.17
CA ARG A 28 2.22 2.52 2.60
C ARG A 28 1.42 2.44 3.89
N LEU A 29 0.37 1.65 3.86
CA LEU A 29 -0.61 1.50 4.92
C LEU A 29 -0.59 0.08 5.48
N GLU A 30 -0.78 -0.04 6.79
CA GLU A 30 -1.02 -1.30 7.50
C GLU A 30 -2.48 -1.34 7.98
N CYS A 31 -3.15 -2.45 7.68
CA CYS A 31 -4.52 -2.69 8.14
C CYS A 31 -4.54 -3.10 9.61
N PRO A 32 -5.21 -2.35 10.51
CA PRO A 32 -5.31 -2.73 11.92
C PRO A 32 -6.11 -4.02 12.14
N ASN A 33 -7.00 -4.37 11.20
CA ASN A 33 -7.85 -5.55 11.30
C ASN A 33 -7.15 -6.87 10.90
N CYS A 34 -6.22 -6.84 9.93
CA CYS A 34 -5.60 -8.07 9.42
C CYS A 34 -4.07 -8.02 9.27
N GLY A 35 -3.42 -6.92 9.66
CA GLY A 35 -1.98 -6.71 9.49
C GLY A 35 -1.51 -6.58 8.03
N GLY A 36 -2.44 -6.57 7.06
CA GLY A 36 -2.11 -6.51 5.65
C GLY A 36 -1.46 -5.18 5.27
N ILE A 37 -0.31 -5.24 4.58
CA ILE A 37 0.42 -4.07 4.10
C ILE A 37 0.07 -3.81 2.63
N PHE A 38 -0.39 -2.60 2.32
CA PHE A 38 -0.72 -2.19 0.96
C PHE A 38 -0.32 -0.73 0.71
N ASN A 39 -0.22 -0.34 -0.56
CA ASN A 39 0.04 1.05 -0.92
C ASN A 39 -1.27 1.70 -1.39
N ARG A 40 -1.52 2.94 -0.94
CA ARG A 40 -2.54 3.84 -1.48
C ARG A 40 -1.85 4.88 -2.36
N TYR A 41 -2.27 4.97 -3.60
CA TYR A 41 -1.85 5.99 -4.55
C TYR A 41 -2.98 7.01 -4.66
N HIS A 42 -2.66 8.30 -4.50
CA HIS A 42 -3.61 9.37 -4.73
C HIS A 42 -2.89 10.58 -5.34
N GLY A 43 -3.55 11.28 -6.24
CA GLY A 43 -3.02 12.50 -6.84
C GLY A 43 -3.85 12.99 -8.01
N THR A 44 -3.50 14.17 -8.50
CA THR A 44 -4.16 14.81 -9.63
C THR A 44 -3.30 14.58 -10.87
N THR A 45 -3.89 14.00 -11.91
CA THR A 45 -3.23 13.81 -13.21
C THR A 45 -2.88 15.18 -13.83
N PRO A 46 -1.92 15.23 -14.77
CA PRO A 46 -1.62 16.48 -15.49
C PRO A 46 -2.81 17.11 -16.23
N ARG A 47 -3.87 16.33 -16.48
CA ARG A 47 -5.12 16.79 -17.09
C ARG A 47 -6.15 17.29 -16.06
N GLY A 48 -5.75 17.46 -14.80
CA GLY A 48 -6.61 17.96 -13.72
C GLY A 48 -7.58 16.94 -13.13
N LYS A 49 -7.47 15.65 -13.50
CA LYS A 49 -8.34 14.59 -12.96
C LYS A 49 -7.72 13.95 -11.72
N ASP A 50 -8.47 13.91 -10.62
CA ASP A 50 -8.08 13.17 -9.42
C ASP A 50 -8.22 11.66 -9.63
N VAL A 51 -7.20 10.93 -9.17
CA VAL A 51 -7.10 9.48 -9.26
C VAL A 51 -6.65 8.92 -7.93
N GLU A 52 -7.37 7.92 -7.42
CA GLU A 52 -7.03 7.19 -6.21
C GLU A 52 -7.22 5.68 -6.40
N PHE A 53 -6.24 4.87 -6.00
CA PHE A 53 -6.34 3.41 -6.00
C PHE A 53 -5.41 2.77 -4.97
N THR A 54 -5.64 1.48 -4.67
CA THR A 54 -4.79 0.69 -3.76
C THR A 54 -4.13 -0.49 -4.47
N ILE A 55 -2.91 -0.82 -4.07
CA ILE A 55 -2.16 -1.98 -4.58
C ILE A 55 -1.69 -2.83 -3.40
N LYS A 56 -1.96 -4.13 -3.44
CA LYS A 56 -1.45 -5.13 -2.49
C LYS A 56 0.08 -5.18 -2.57
N VAL A 57 0.77 -5.04 -1.44
CA VAL A 57 2.22 -5.31 -1.40
C VAL A 57 2.38 -6.80 -1.17
N LYS A 58 2.76 -7.54 -2.23
CA LYS A 58 3.06 -8.97 -2.09
C LYS A 58 4.27 -9.11 -1.14
N PRO A 59 4.21 -9.97 -0.10
CA PRO A 59 5.39 -10.26 0.70
C PRO A 59 6.50 -10.71 -0.24
N ARG A 60 7.70 -10.15 -0.10
CA ARG A 60 8.87 -10.75 -0.76
C ARG A 60 9.01 -12.14 -0.15
N SER A 61 8.97 -13.19 -0.97
CA SER A 61 9.25 -14.54 -0.51
C SER A 61 10.55 -14.50 0.30
N PRO A 62 10.59 -15.06 1.52
CA PRO A 62 11.84 -15.17 2.25
C PRO A 62 12.87 -15.82 1.31
N LYS A 63 14.02 -15.18 1.10
CA LYS A 63 15.13 -15.88 0.49
C LYS A 63 15.47 -16.98 1.47
N THR A 64 15.14 -18.23 1.16
CA THR A 64 15.65 -19.39 1.89
C THR A 64 17.17 -19.31 1.77
N SER A 65 17.83 -18.74 2.78
CA SER A 65 19.28 -18.84 2.92
C SER A 65 19.57 -20.28 3.32
N GLY A 66 19.64 -21.16 2.32
CA GLY A 66 20.21 -22.49 2.49
C GLY A 66 21.69 -22.32 2.83
N ARG A 67 22.01 -22.29 4.12
CA ARG A 67 23.35 -22.55 4.63
C ARG A 67 23.46 -24.07 4.70
N GLN A 68 24.04 -24.70 3.67
CA GLN A 68 24.47 -26.09 3.77
C GLN A 68 25.90 -26.11 4.33
N HIS A 69 26.12 -27.03 5.26
CA HIS A 69 27.37 -27.29 5.98
C HIS A 69 28.48 -27.78 5.05
#